data_AF-A0AAD5KT10-F1
#
_entry.id   AF-A0AAD5KT10-F1
#
_cell.length_a   1.000
_cell.length_b   1.000
_cell.length_c   1.000
_cell.angle_alpha   90.00
_cell.angle_beta   90.00
_cell.angle_gamma   90.00
#
_symmetry.space_group_name_H-M   'P 1'
#
loop_
_entity.id
_entity.type
_entity.pdbx_description
1 polymer ?
#
loop_
_entity_poly.entity_id
_entity_poly.type
_entity_poly.pdbx_seq_one_letter_code
_entity_poly.pdbx_strand_id
1 'polypeptide(L)'
;MAADSHSNLLSHNTNLVDDFEEAFQGIISGFTKEDGLSHTQDNKEELRTDAEQNVAKFIEVAKQLETFFLQRRMQISVLKPEQLVKEDCTELKQELARKDELIKKHYEKISIWLNMLGEPQPGPVANAAPILSEGAPAPQQQQPGNTMPFQHR
;
A
#
# COMPACT_ATOMS: atom_id res chain seq x y z
N MET A 1 5.85 -19.22 36.46
CA MET A 1 6.98 -18.25 36.43
C MET A 1 7.28 -17.69 35.03
N ALA A 2 6.96 -18.36 33.90
CA ALA A 2 7.21 -17.80 32.56
C ALA A 2 6.17 -16.76 32.07
N ALA A 3 4.94 -16.78 32.61
CA ALA A 3 3.86 -15.87 32.18
C ALA A 3 4.06 -14.41 32.68
N ASP A 4 4.57 -14.24 33.91
CA ASP A 4 4.81 -12.90 34.49
C ASP A 4 5.92 -12.12 33.80
N SER A 5 6.92 -12.81 33.24
CA SER A 5 8.01 -12.18 32.48
C SER A 5 7.54 -11.55 31.17
N HIS A 6 6.55 -12.16 30.51
CA HIS A 6 5.97 -11.61 29.28
C HIS A 6 5.12 -10.34 29.55
N SER A 7 4.42 -10.30 30.69
CA SER A 7 3.61 -9.15 31.10
C SER A 7 4.46 -7.92 31.43
N ASN A 8 5.56 -8.10 32.19
CA ASN A 8 6.49 -7.02 32.51
C ASN A 8 7.21 -6.46 31.26
N LEU A 9 7.52 -7.30 30.28
CA LEU A 9 8.10 -6.84 29.02
C LEU A 9 7.11 -5.95 28.26
N LEU A 10 5.86 -6.39 28.10
CA LEU A 10 4.79 -5.62 27.44
C LEU A 10 4.57 -4.24 28.08
N SER A 11 4.66 -4.14 29.41
CA SER A 11 4.48 -2.87 30.14
C SER A 11 5.66 -1.91 29.99
N HIS A 12 6.90 -2.41 29.85
CA HIS A 12 8.05 -1.59 29.44
C HIS A 12 7.98 -1.16 27.97
N ASN A 13 7.32 -1.96 27.12
CA ASN A 13 7.24 -1.72 25.67
C ASN A 13 6.21 -0.66 25.28
N THR A 14 5.11 -0.53 26.03
CA THR A 14 4.17 0.60 25.86
C THR A 14 4.85 1.92 26.20
N ASN A 15 5.75 1.91 27.19
CA ASN A 15 6.52 3.10 27.56
C ASN A 15 7.45 3.59 26.44
N LEU A 16 7.95 2.70 25.57
CA LEU A 16 8.97 3.08 24.58
C LEU A 16 8.43 3.97 23.46
N VAL A 17 7.16 3.80 23.10
CA VAL A 17 6.47 4.68 22.13
C VAL A 17 6.17 6.02 22.77
N ASP A 18 5.72 6.02 24.03
CA ASP A 18 5.47 7.23 24.81
C ASP A 18 6.78 8.02 25.04
N ASP A 19 7.88 7.34 25.37
CA ASP A 19 9.23 7.91 25.53
C ASP A 19 9.74 8.51 24.21
N PHE A 20 9.45 7.84 23.08
CA PHE A 20 9.82 8.33 21.75
C PHE A 20 9.02 9.58 21.39
N GLU A 21 7.71 9.58 21.66
CA GLU A 21 6.85 10.74 21.47
C GLU A 21 7.31 11.91 22.37
N GLU A 22 7.59 11.66 23.64
CA GLU A 22 8.12 12.67 24.56
C GLU A 22 9.45 13.26 24.06
N ALA A 23 10.40 12.42 23.63
CA ALA A 23 11.68 12.90 23.12
C ALA A 23 11.52 13.71 21.83
N PHE A 24 10.57 13.34 20.97
CA PHE A 24 10.23 14.08 19.76
C PHE A 24 9.61 15.44 20.09
N GLN A 25 8.67 15.49 21.03
CA GLN A 25 8.08 16.73 21.53
C GLN A 25 9.13 17.63 22.17
N GLY A 26 10.12 17.07 22.86
CA GLY A 26 11.27 17.80 23.43
C GLY A 26 12.01 18.63 22.38
N ILE A 27 12.31 18.05 21.22
CA ILE A 27 12.94 18.75 20.09
C ILE A 27 12.05 19.90 19.60
N ILE A 28 10.75 19.63 19.38
CA ILE A 28 9.81 20.63 18.85
C ILE A 28 9.63 21.79 19.84
N SER A 29 9.59 21.49 21.14
CA SER A 29 9.39 22.48 22.19
C SER A 29 10.47 23.57 22.21
N GLY A 30 11.70 23.23 21.79
CA GLY A 30 12.80 24.19 21.63
C GLY A 30 12.56 25.23 20.52
N PHE A 31 11.68 24.94 19.56
CA PHE A 31 11.32 25.84 18.46
C PHE A 31 10.01 26.60 18.69
N THR A 32 9.13 26.10 19.56
CA THR A 32 7.77 26.63 19.75
C THR A 32 7.58 27.44 21.03
N LYS A 33 8.54 27.43 21.96
CA LYS A 33 8.51 28.29 23.16
C LYS A 33 8.91 29.72 22.79
N GLU A 34 8.03 30.68 23.11
CA GLU A 34 8.19 32.10 22.79
C GLU A 34 9.32 32.81 23.59
N ASP A 35 9.94 32.14 24.56
CA ASP A 35 11.05 32.66 25.37
C ASP A 35 12.38 32.85 24.60
N GLY A 36 12.48 32.38 23.35
CA GLY A 36 13.63 32.63 22.48
C GLY A 36 13.84 34.11 22.10
N LEU A 37 12.89 34.99 22.44
CA LEU A 37 12.92 36.42 22.11
C LEU A 37 13.64 37.29 23.17
N SER A 38 13.96 36.77 24.34
CA SER A 38 14.77 37.47 25.35
C SER A 38 16.27 37.24 25.08
N HIS A 39 16.84 38.07 24.22
CA HIS A 39 18.26 38.01 23.82
C HIS A 39 19.21 38.56 24.91
N THR A 40 19.62 37.69 25.83
CA THR A 40 20.92 37.77 26.53
C THR A 40 21.85 36.69 25.97
N GLN A 41 23.14 37.01 25.79
CA GLN A 41 24.11 36.10 25.15
C GLN A 41 24.21 34.74 25.86
N ASP A 42 23.99 34.72 27.17
CA ASP A 42 23.98 33.52 28.00
C ASP A 42 22.81 32.58 27.68
N ASN A 43 21.63 33.10 27.32
CA ASN A 43 20.44 32.30 26.98
C ASN A 43 20.61 31.52 25.66
N LYS A 44 21.46 32.01 24.74
CA LYS A 44 21.65 31.39 23.42
C LYS A 44 22.48 30.11 23.49
N GLU A 45 23.51 30.09 24.34
CA GLU A 45 24.37 28.92 24.50
C GLU A 45 23.66 27.81 25.31
N GLU A 46 22.86 28.20 26.31
CA GLU A 46 21.99 27.28 27.05
C GLU A 46 20.93 26.66 26.12
N LEU A 47 20.22 27.46 25.33
CA LEU A 47 19.22 26.98 24.37
C LEU A 47 19.84 26.03 23.33
N ARG A 48 21.04 26.33 22.86
CA ARG A 48 21.77 25.46 21.93
C ARG A 48 22.13 24.13 22.59
N THR A 49 22.64 24.16 23.81
CA THR A 49 23.01 22.96 24.57
C THR A 49 21.79 22.09 24.83
N ASP A 50 20.66 22.69 25.21
CA ASP A 50 19.40 21.98 25.44
C ASP A 50 18.86 21.33 24.14
N ALA A 51 18.94 22.05 23.01
CA ALA A 51 18.58 21.50 21.71
C ALA A 51 19.46 20.29 21.32
N GLU A 52 20.77 20.39 21.52
CA GLU A 52 21.71 19.28 21.25
C GLU A 52 21.42 18.07 22.15
N GLN A 53 21.08 18.29 23.43
CA GLN A 53 20.69 17.22 24.36
C GLN A 53 19.36 16.55 23.97
N ASN A 54 18.35 17.33 23.58
CA ASN A 54 17.05 16.82 23.14
C ASN A 54 17.19 15.96 21.87
N VAL A 55 18.02 16.38 20.92
CA VAL A 55 18.33 15.59 19.72
C VAL A 55 19.06 14.30 20.09
N ALA A 56 20.05 14.36 21.00
CA ALA A 56 20.76 13.17 21.45
C ALA A 56 19.82 12.16 22.16
N LYS A 57 18.93 12.64 23.04
CA LYS A 57 17.91 11.82 23.72
C LYS A 57 16.99 11.16 22.70
N PHE A 58 16.47 11.90 21.73
CA PHE A 58 15.62 11.36 20.68
C PHE A 58 16.30 10.26 19.86
N ILE A 59 17.55 10.48 19.45
CA ILE A 59 18.32 9.48 18.70
C ILE A 59 18.48 8.19 19.52
N GLU A 60 18.75 8.30 20.81
CA GLU A 60 18.92 7.14 21.69
C GLU A 60 17.60 6.35 21.83
N VAL A 61 16.50 7.04 22.10
CA VAL A 61 15.18 6.38 22.20
C VAL A 61 14.75 5.78 20.86
N ALA A 62 15.04 6.45 19.74
CA ALA A 62 14.79 5.93 18.39
C ALA A 62 15.54 4.61 18.13
N LYS A 63 16.82 4.53 18.54
CA LYS A 63 17.62 3.30 18.42
C LYS A 63 17.07 2.18 19.31
N GLN A 64 16.63 2.50 20.51
CA GLN A 64 16.01 1.53 21.42
C GLN A 64 14.70 1.00 20.82
N LEU A 65 13.87 1.88 20.26
CA LEU A 65 12.63 1.54 19.55
C LEU A 65 12.90 0.65 18.33
N GLU A 66 13.89 1.00 17.51
CA GLU A 66 14.31 0.18 16.37
C GLU A 66 14.77 -1.21 16.83
N THR A 67 15.66 -1.27 17.82
CA THR A 67 16.18 -2.53 18.37
C THR A 67 15.05 -3.41 18.90
N PHE A 68 14.09 -2.81 19.61
CA PHE A 68 12.91 -3.50 20.12
C PHE A 68 12.10 -4.15 19.01
N PHE A 69 11.73 -3.41 17.96
CA PHE A 69 10.94 -3.94 16.87
C PHE A 69 11.70 -4.98 16.03
N LEU A 70 13.01 -4.80 15.83
CA LEU A 70 13.86 -5.78 15.17
C LEU A 70 13.90 -7.10 15.94
N GLN A 71 14.11 -7.04 17.25
CA GLN A 71 14.10 -8.22 18.12
C GLN A 71 12.74 -8.90 18.10
N ARG A 72 11.65 -8.13 18.17
CA ARG A 72 10.29 -8.67 18.14
C ARG A 72 9.99 -9.36 16.81
N ARG A 73 10.38 -8.76 15.69
CA ARG A 73 10.23 -9.35 14.35
C ARG A 73 11.03 -10.66 14.23
N MET A 74 12.27 -10.68 14.71
CA MET A 74 13.08 -11.90 14.72
C MET A 74 12.42 -13.00 15.57
N GLN A 75 11.93 -12.68 16.77
CA GLN A 75 11.19 -13.64 17.60
C GLN A 75 9.97 -14.20 16.88
N ILE A 76 9.19 -13.37 16.17
CA ILE A 76 8.03 -13.83 15.40
C ILE A 76 8.46 -14.75 14.26
N SER A 77 9.53 -14.42 13.52
CA SER A 77 10.03 -15.28 12.43
C SER A 77 10.46 -16.67 12.90
N VAL A 78 10.96 -16.79 14.13
CA VAL A 78 11.40 -18.07 14.71
C VAL A 78 10.22 -18.83 15.32
N LEU A 79 9.33 -18.14 16.03
CA LEU A 79 8.28 -18.78 16.83
C LEU A 79 6.98 -19.00 16.05
N LYS A 80 6.69 -18.20 15.02
CA LYS A 80 5.43 -18.22 14.27
C LYS A 80 5.64 -17.87 12.78
N PRO A 81 6.47 -18.62 12.03
CA PRO A 81 6.69 -18.36 10.59
C PRO A 81 5.38 -18.41 9.77
N GLU A 82 4.43 -19.24 10.17
CA GLU A 82 3.10 -19.34 9.53
C GLU A 82 2.28 -18.06 9.66
N GLN A 83 2.51 -17.26 10.71
CA GLN A 83 1.78 -16.02 10.92
C GLN A 83 2.19 -14.96 9.89
N LEU A 84 3.47 -14.89 9.52
CA LEU A 84 3.94 -14.02 8.44
C LEU A 84 3.26 -14.38 7.11
N VAL A 85 3.26 -15.67 6.76
CA VAL A 85 2.61 -16.16 5.53
C VAL A 85 1.10 -15.85 5.54
N LYS A 86 0.46 -15.93 6.71
CA LYS A 86 -0.96 -15.60 6.86
C LYS A 86 -1.25 -14.11 6.67
N GLU A 87 -0.38 -13.24 7.20
CA GLU A 87 -0.46 -11.78 7.02
C GLU A 87 -0.28 -11.44 5.54
N ASP A 88 0.76 -11.95 4.88
CA ASP A 88 0.99 -11.79 3.43
C ASP A 88 -0.21 -12.28 2.60
N CYS A 89 -0.74 -13.46 2.92
CA CYS A 89 -1.94 -13.98 2.26
C CYS A 89 -3.15 -13.08 2.43
N THR A 90 -3.26 -12.39 3.57
CA THR A 90 -4.37 -11.47 3.86
C THR A 90 -4.22 -10.20 3.03
N GLU A 91 -3.01 -9.63 2.98
CA GLU A 91 -2.70 -8.47 2.14
C GLU A 91 -2.94 -8.75 0.66
N LEU A 92 -2.47 -9.90 0.16
CA LEU A 92 -2.68 -10.33 -1.23
C LEU A 92 -4.17 -10.48 -1.56
N LYS A 93 -4.97 -11.03 -0.65
CA LYS A 93 -6.43 -11.13 -0.83
C LYS A 93 -7.10 -9.76 -0.89
N GLN A 94 -6.69 -8.83 -0.05
CA GLN A 94 -7.21 -7.46 -0.08
C GLN A 94 -6.84 -6.74 -1.39
N GLU A 95 -5.59 -6.86 -1.82
CA GLU A 95 -5.13 -6.26 -3.07
C GLU A 95 -5.83 -6.88 -4.28
N LEU A 96 -6.06 -8.19 -4.29
CA LEU A 96 -6.84 -8.84 -5.34
C LEU A 96 -8.26 -8.29 -5.40
N ALA A 97 -8.95 -8.21 -4.26
CA ALA A 97 -10.31 -7.66 -4.19
C ALA A 97 -10.39 -6.22 -4.71
N ARG A 98 -9.40 -5.39 -4.35
CA ARG A 98 -9.28 -4.00 -4.84
C ARG A 98 -9.08 -3.96 -6.35
N LYS A 99 -8.24 -4.85 -6.91
CA LYS A 99 -8.03 -4.96 -8.36
C LYS A 99 -9.29 -5.42 -9.08
N ASP A 100 -10.03 -6.40 -8.55
CA ASP A 100 -11.29 -6.88 -9.13
C ASP A 100 -12.35 -5.76 -9.18
N GLU A 101 -12.44 -4.95 -8.12
CA GLU A 101 -13.34 -3.79 -8.10
C GLU A 101 -12.93 -2.75 -9.15
N LEU A 102 -11.63 -2.50 -9.30
CA LEU A 102 -11.12 -1.59 -10.31
C LEU A 102 -11.46 -2.08 -11.71
N ILE A 103 -11.25 -3.37 -11.99
CA ILE A 103 -11.59 -4.01 -13.27
C ILE A 103 -13.09 -3.85 -13.55
N LYS A 104 -13.95 -4.11 -12.56
CA LYS A 104 -15.40 -3.92 -12.69
C LYS A 104 -15.77 -2.49 -13.10
N LYS A 105 -15.16 -1.49 -12.48
CA LYS A 105 -15.35 -0.07 -12.83
C LYS A 105 -14.92 0.24 -14.27
N HIS A 106 -13.88 -0.41 -14.78
CA HIS A 106 -13.44 -0.24 -16.16
C HIS A 106 -14.43 -0.85 -17.15
N TYR A 107 -14.93 -2.06 -16.87
CA TYR A 107 -15.97 -2.69 -17.70
C TYR A 107 -17.25 -1.85 -17.76
N GLU A 108 -17.65 -1.25 -16.64
CA GLU A 108 -18.81 -0.34 -16.61
C GLU A 108 -18.60 0.89 -17.50
N LYS A 109 -17.42 1.53 -17.42
CA LYS A 109 -17.07 2.65 -18.31
C LYS A 109 -17.08 2.25 -19.79
N ILE A 110 -16.51 1.09 -20.12
CA ILE A 110 -16.53 0.55 -21.49
C ILE A 110 -17.97 0.36 -21.97
N SER A 111 -18.84 -0.22 -21.14
CA SER A 111 -20.26 -0.40 -21.47
C SER A 111 -20.96 0.93 -21.76
N ILE A 112 -20.70 1.96 -20.94
CA ILE A 112 -21.22 3.32 -21.16
C ILE A 112 -20.72 3.88 -22.49
N TRP A 113 -19.42 3.76 -22.79
CA TRP A 113 -18.84 4.23 -24.04
C TRP A 113 -19.40 3.51 -25.26
N LEU A 114 -19.55 2.18 -25.19
CA LEU A 114 -20.17 1.40 -26.27
C LEU A 114 -21.63 1.81 -26.49
N ASN A 115 -22.40 2.04 -25.42
CA ASN A 115 -23.78 2.51 -25.53
C ASN A 115 -23.87 3.90 -26.18
N MET A 116 -22.95 4.82 -25.86
CA MET A 116 -22.90 6.13 -26.51
C MET A 116 -22.53 6.05 -28.00
N LEU A 117 -21.73 5.05 -28.40
CA LEU A 117 -21.38 4.82 -29.80
C LEU A 117 -22.45 4.00 -30.56
N GLY A 118 -23.32 3.30 -29.83
CA GLY A 118 -24.28 2.34 -30.37
C GLY A 118 -25.66 2.89 -30.69
N GLU A 119 -25.91 4.21 -30.61
CA GLU A 119 -27.16 4.81 -31.08
C GLU A 119 -27.11 4.96 -32.61
N PRO A 120 -27.80 4.11 -33.39
CA PRO A 120 -27.87 4.28 -34.83
C PRO A 120 -28.90 5.36 -35.12
N GLN A 121 -28.48 6.47 -35.70
CA GLN A 121 -29.40 7.39 -36.36
C GLN A 121 -30.15 6.59 -37.44
N PRO A 122 -31.50 6.55 -37.46
CA PRO A 122 -32.24 5.96 -38.58
C PRO A 122 -32.07 6.88 -39.80
N GLY A 123 -30.99 6.66 -40.55
CA GLY A 123 -30.78 7.30 -41.86
C GLY A 123 -31.77 6.75 -42.88
N PRO A 124 -32.34 7.60 -43.75
CA PRO A 124 -33.52 7.27 -44.53
C PRO A 124 -33.25 6.17 -45.55
N VAL A 125 -34.18 5.22 -45.60
CA VAL A 125 -34.35 4.23 -46.67
C VAL A 125 -34.32 4.92 -48.04
N ALA A 126 -33.30 4.61 -48.86
CA ALA A 126 -33.24 5.05 -50.25
C ALA A 126 -32.91 3.87 -51.17
N ASN A 127 -33.98 3.32 -51.74
CA ASN A 127 -34.14 2.85 -53.11
C ASN A 127 -33.29 1.67 -53.65
N ALA A 128 -34.03 0.58 -53.85
CA ALA A 128 -33.98 -0.44 -54.89
C ALA A 128 -33.05 -0.24 -56.11
N ALA A 129 -32.28 -1.29 -56.43
CA ALA A 129 -32.41 -2.04 -57.70
C ALA A 129 -31.70 -3.41 -57.60
N PRO A 130 -32.19 -4.47 -58.29
CA PRO A 130 -31.69 -5.84 -58.16
C PRO A 130 -30.66 -6.19 -59.24
N ILE A 131 -29.66 -7.02 -58.91
CA ILE A 131 -28.88 -7.76 -59.93
C ILE A 131 -28.76 -9.22 -59.48
N LEU A 132 -29.35 -10.09 -60.29
CA LEU A 132 -29.27 -11.55 -60.27
C LEU A 132 -27.97 -12.03 -60.94
N SER A 133 -27.54 -13.26 -60.62
CA SER A 133 -26.65 -14.18 -61.37
C SER A 133 -25.52 -14.68 -60.43
N GLU A 134 -25.15 -15.96 -60.31
CA GLU A 134 -25.57 -17.27 -60.81
C GLU A 134 -24.56 -18.28 -60.22
N GLY A 135 -24.94 -19.54 -59.99
CA GLY A 135 -23.98 -20.66 -59.89
C GLY A 135 -23.59 -21.16 -58.50
N ALA A 136 -24.06 -22.37 -58.19
CA ALA A 136 -23.85 -23.19 -56.97
C ALA A 136 -22.49 -23.95 -56.97
N PRO A 137 -22.25 -25.04 -56.19
CA PRO A 137 -22.13 -25.16 -54.72
C PRO A 137 -20.90 -25.98 -54.21
N ALA A 138 -20.56 -25.83 -52.90
CA ALA A 138 -20.10 -26.86 -51.92
C ALA A 138 -18.75 -27.62 -52.12
N PRO A 139 -18.24 -28.42 -51.13
CA PRO A 139 -18.18 -28.31 -49.66
C PRO A 139 -16.80 -28.74 -49.04
N GLN A 140 -16.74 -28.86 -47.70
CA GLN A 140 -15.79 -29.62 -46.84
C GLN A 140 -14.48 -28.90 -46.44
N GLN A 141 -13.98 -28.97 -45.19
CA GLN A 141 -14.11 -30.00 -44.15
C GLN A 141 -13.74 -29.43 -42.75
N GLN A 142 -14.43 -29.92 -41.72
CA GLN A 142 -14.05 -29.90 -40.29
C GLN A 142 -12.72 -30.66 -40.07
N GLN A 143 -11.84 -30.42 -39.08
CA GLN A 143 -12.00 -30.52 -37.62
C GLN A 143 -10.62 -30.20 -36.93
N PRO A 144 -10.35 -30.39 -35.61
CA PRO A 144 -9.78 -29.35 -34.73
C PRO A 144 -8.46 -29.73 -34.00
N GLY A 145 -7.90 -28.80 -33.20
CA GLY A 145 -6.79 -29.05 -32.26
C GLY A 145 -5.40 -28.95 -32.92
N ASN A 146 -4.33 -28.51 -32.26
CA ASN A 146 -4.01 -28.52 -30.86
C ASN A 146 -2.77 -27.60 -30.64
N THR A 147 -2.70 -26.96 -29.46
CA THR A 147 -1.48 -26.59 -28.71
C THR A 147 -0.37 -25.78 -29.40
N MET A 148 -0.29 -24.48 -29.09
CA MET A 148 0.93 -23.67 -29.23
C MET A 148 1.91 -24.01 -28.10
N PRO A 149 3.18 -24.35 -28.38
CA PRO A 149 4.20 -24.49 -27.34
C PRO A 149 4.76 -23.11 -26.95
N PHE A 150 4.75 -22.83 -25.65
CA PHE A 150 5.48 -21.72 -25.05
C PHE A 150 6.98 -21.83 -25.37
N GLN A 151 7.55 -20.79 -25.98
CA GLN A 151 9.00 -20.61 -26.09
C GLN A 151 9.46 -19.65 -25.00
N HIS A 152 10.29 -20.14 -24.09
CA HIS A 152 11.07 -19.31 -23.17
C HIS A 152 12.23 -18.66 -23.92
N ARG A 153 12.34 -17.34 -23.84
CA ARG A 153 13.63 -16.65 -23.73
C ARG A 153 13.44 -15.32 -23.00
#